data_AF-A0A2I1H052-F1
#
_entry.id   AF-A0A2I1H052-F1
#
_cell.length_a   1.000
_cell.length_b   1.000
_cell.length_c   1.000
_cell.angle_alpha   90.00
_cell.angle_beta   90.00
_cell.angle_gamma   90.00
#
_symmetry.space_group_name_H-M   'P 1'
#
loop_
_entity.id
_entity.type
_entity.pdbx_description
1 polymer ?
#
loop_
_entity_poly.entity_id
_entity_poly.type
_entity_poly.pdbx_seq_one_letter_code
_entity_poly.pdbx_strand_id
1 'polypeptide(L)'
;QEFNQEISQWNQDDINIFKGILQKFIPLIRFYEISSEDYYNKVKPHEGILSKELIDEILKFYMVPGYRRTLNIYGPRHSNYGIINNIRLVRFFRK
;
A
#
# COMPACT_ATOMS: atom_id res chain seq x y z
N GLN A 1 2.41 -18.77 -15.57
CA GLN A 1 3.72 -18.98 -14.92
C GLN A 1 3.45 -19.02 -13.43
N GLU A 2 3.49 -20.22 -12.85
CA GLU A 2 3.21 -20.43 -11.42
C GLU A 2 4.40 -19.98 -10.58
N PHE A 3 4.14 -19.09 -9.64
CA PHE A 3 5.11 -18.59 -8.68
C PHE A 3 5.15 -19.58 -7.49
N ASN A 4 5.57 -20.83 -7.76
CA ASN A 4 5.66 -21.92 -6.78
C ASN A 4 7.12 -22.17 -6.35
N GLN A 5 7.94 -21.13 -6.29
CA GLN A 5 9.22 -21.19 -5.58
C GLN A 5 9.01 -20.60 -4.20
N GLU A 6 9.28 -21.37 -3.16
CA GLU A 6 9.38 -20.84 -1.81
C GLU A 6 10.31 -19.61 -1.83
N ILE A 7 9.92 -18.56 -1.10
CA ILE A 7 10.70 -17.32 -0.95
C ILE A 7 12.15 -17.61 -0.51
N SER A 8 12.37 -18.78 0.12
CA SER A 8 13.67 -19.32 0.53
C SER A 8 14.64 -19.58 -0.64
N GLN A 9 14.18 -19.70 -1.88
CA GLN A 9 15.00 -20.02 -3.06
C GLN A 9 15.34 -18.81 -3.93
N TRP A 10 14.88 -17.60 -3.57
CA TRP A 10 15.08 -16.42 -4.42
C TRP A 10 16.52 -15.94 -4.34
N ASN A 11 17.09 -15.66 -5.51
CA ASN A 11 18.39 -14.97 -5.59
C ASN A 11 18.20 -13.44 -5.47
N GLN A 12 19.31 -12.71 -5.43
CA GLN A 12 19.27 -11.26 -5.25
C GLN A 12 18.56 -10.54 -6.41
N ASP A 13 18.61 -11.07 -7.63
CA ASP A 13 17.96 -10.50 -8.80
C ASP A 13 16.45 -10.70 -8.76
N ASP A 14 15.98 -11.88 -8.32
CA ASP A 14 14.55 -12.15 -8.09
C ASP A 14 13.96 -11.19 -7.05
N ILE A 15 14.70 -10.95 -5.96
CA ILE A 15 14.33 -9.97 -4.92
C ILE A 15 14.24 -8.56 -5.51
N ASN A 16 15.19 -8.18 -6.37
CA ASN A 16 15.21 -6.86 -6.99
C ASN A 16 14.05 -6.67 -7.98
N ILE A 17 13.74 -7.70 -8.78
CA ILE A 17 12.57 -7.71 -9.68
C ILE A 17 11.28 -7.58 -8.85
N PHE A 18 11.16 -8.37 -7.79
CA PHE A 18 10.00 -8.33 -6.90
C PHE A 18 9.82 -6.96 -6.25
N LYS A 19 10.90 -6.36 -5.74
CA LYS A 19 10.89 -4.97 -5.22
C LYS A 19 10.42 -4.00 -6.30
N GLY A 20 10.93 -4.10 -7.52
CA GLY A 20 10.51 -3.25 -8.64
C GLY A 20 9.04 -3.38 -8.99
N ILE A 21 8.49 -4.59 -8.93
CA ILE A 21 7.05 -4.85 -9.10
C ILE A 21 6.28 -4.20 -7.94
N LEU A 22 6.70 -4.44 -6.71
CA LEU A 22 6.02 -3.97 -5.50
C LEU A 22 5.98 -2.44 -5.42
N GLN A 23 7.07 -1.77 -5.82
CA GLN A 23 7.11 -0.30 -5.93
C GLN A 23 6.04 0.26 -6.88
N LYS A 24 5.63 -0.48 -7.93
CA LYS A 24 4.53 -0.07 -8.81
C LYS A 24 3.15 -0.25 -8.17
N PHE A 25 3.03 -1.13 -7.17
CA PHE A 25 1.79 -1.38 -6.44
C PHE A 25 1.61 -0.47 -5.22
N ILE A 26 2.70 -0.02 -4.58
CA ILE A 26 2.65 0.96 -3.48
C ILE A 26 1.73 2.16 -3.79
N PRO A 27 1.85 2.85 -4.93
CA PRO A 27 0.98 3.98 -5.28
C PRO A 27 -0.47 3.57 -5.62
N LEU A 28 -0.84 2.30 -5.55
CA LEU A 28 -2.22 1.84 -5.65
C LEU A 28 -2.85 1.59 -4.26
N ILE A 29 -2.04 1.54 -3.20
CA ILE A 29 -2.48 1.28 -1.82
C ILE A 29 -2.98 2.58 -1.19
N ARG A 30 -4.22 2.56 -0.69
CA ARG A 30 -4.84 3.73 -0.06
C ARG A 30 -4.51 3.79 1.44
N PHE A 31 -3.25 4.10 1.77
CA PHE A 31 -2.79 4.13 3.17
C PHE A 31 -3.64 5.02 4.10
N TYR A 32 -4.25 6.07 3.55
CA TYR A 32 -5.07 7.03 4.29
C TYR A 32 -6.54 6.60 4.48
N GLU A 33 -6.96 5.51 3.85
CA GLU A 33 -8.27 4.87 4.10
C GLU A 33 -8.13 3.70 5.09
N ILE A 34 -6.90 3.33 5.43
CA ILE A 34 -6.60 2.34 6.48
C ILE A 34 -6.82 3.02 7.83
N SER A 35 -7.29 2.28 8.83
CA SER A 35 -7.36 2.81 10.20
C SER A 35 -5.96 2.89 10.82
N SER A 36 -5.74 3.76 11.81
CA SER A 36 -4.45 3.79 12.52
C SER A 36 -4.12 2.45 13.19
N GLU A 37 -5.14 1.73 13.67
CA GLU A 37 -5.02 0.38 14.23
C GLU A 37 -4.58 -0.64 13.17
N ASP A 38 -5.25 -0.69 12.03
CA ASP A 38 -4.90 -1.59 10.93
C ASP A 38 -3.53 -1.24 10.34
N TYR A 39 -3.18 0.05 10.30
CA TYR A 39 -1.84 0.46 9.90
C TYR A 39 -0.81 -0.14 10.85
N TYR A 40 -0.99 0.01 12.17
CA TYR A 40 -0.05 -0.50 13.15
C TYR A 40 0.06 -2.03 13.14
N ASN A 41 -1.06 -2.74 13.00
CA ASN A 41 -1.09 -4.20 13.10
C ASN A 41 -0.75 -4.90 11.78
N LYS A 42 -1.15 -4.34 10.63
CA LYS A 42 -1.07 -5.01 9.32
C LYS A 42 -0.07 -4.37 8.35
N VAL A 43 0.17 -3.05 8.43
CA VAL A 43 1.05 -2.34 7.49
C VAL A 43 2.45 -2.15 8.06
N LYS A 44 2.55 -1.74 9.32
CA LYS A 44 3.81 -1.45 10.02
C LYS A 44 4.82 -2.61 10.00
N PRO A 45 4.42 -3.90 10.16
CA PRO A 45 5.37 -5.01 10.05
C PRO A 45 6.07 -5.12 8.70
N HIS A 46 5.50 -4.52 7.65
CA HIS A 46 6.00 -4.55 6.28
C HIS A 46 6.55 -3.19 5.82
N GLU A 47 6.75 -2.24 6.74
CA GLU A 47 7.18 -0.87 6.41
C GLU A 47 8.55 -0.81 5.70
N GLY A 48 9.41 -1.82 5.88
CA GLY A 48 10.72 -1.90 5.21
C GLY A 48 10.66 -1.95 3.67
N ILE A 49 9.47 -2.16 3.10
CA ILE A 49 9.21 -2.13 1.67
C ILE A 49 8.88 -0.71 1.18
N LEU A 50 8.36 0.13 2.08
CA LEU A 50 7.96 1.50 1.80
C LEU A 50 9.16 2.44 1.86
N SER A 51 9.08 3.55 1.13
CA SER A 51 10.07 4.62 1.27
C SER A 51 9.90 5.33 2.61
N LYS A 52 11.01 5.79 3.20
CA LYS A 52 10.98 6.54 4.47
C LYS A 52 10.06 7.78 4.39
N GLU A 53 10.09 8.47 3.25
CA GLU A 53 9.24 9.62 2.98
C GLU A 53 7.74 9.27 3.03
N LEU A 54 7.35 8.13 2.45
CA LEU A 54 5.96 7.66 2.49
C LEU A 54 5.53 7.30 3.92
N ILE A 55 6.40 6.63 4.68
CA ILE A 55 6.14 6.29 6.08
C ILE A 55 5.90 7.56 6.89
N ASP A 56 6.80 8.54 6.79
CA ASP A 56 6.68 9.81 7.50
C ASP A 56 5.39 10.57 7.15
N GLU A 57 4.99 10.56 5.87
CA GLU A 57 3.74 11.17 5.42
C GLU A 57 2.49 10.47 5.96
N ILE A 58 2.51 9.14 6.04
CA ILE A 58 1.41 8.37 6.64
C ILE A 58 1.34 8.63 8.14
N LEU A 59 2.47 8.65 8.83
CA LEU A 59 2.53 8.92 10.27
C LEU A 59 2.03 10.33 10.59
N LYS A 60 2.46 11.36 9.84
CA LYS A 60 1.95 12.73 9.99
C LYS A 60 0.43 12.80 9.84
N PHE A 61 -0.14 12.07 8.89
CA PHE A 61 -1.59 12.01 8.72
C PHE A 61 -2.33 11.47 9.95
N TYR A 62 -1.80 10.44 10.61
CA TYR A 62 -2.42 9.90 11.82
C TYR A 62 -2.13 10.72 13.09
N MET A 63 -0.97 11.39 13.17
CA MET A 63 -0.52 12.07 14.38
C MET A 63 -0.88 13.55 14.44
N VAL A 64 -1.06 14.21 13.30
CA VAL A 64 -1.26 15.67 13.22
C VAL A 64 -2.71 15.98 12.82
N PRO A 65 -3.54 16.48 13.75
CA PRO A 65 -4.91 16.88 13.42
C PRO A 65 -4.93 17.95 12.34
N GLY A 66 -5.77 17.78 11.32
CA GLY A 66 -5.89 18.72 10.22
C GLY A 66 -4.77 18.65 9.17
N TYR A 67 -3.87 17.67 9.27
CA TYR A 67 -2.84 17.44 8.25
C TYR A 67 -3.48 17.16 6.88
N ARG A 68 -3.08 17.95 5.88
CA ARG A 68 -3.43 17.74 4.49
C ARG A 68 -2.27 17.06 3.79
N ARG A 69 -2.54 15.89 3.22
CA ARG A 69 -1.57 15.10 2.45
C ARG A 69 -0.91 15.97 1.38
N THR A 70 0.42 16.04 1.42
CA THR A 70 1.18 16.88 0.49
C THR A 70 1.64 16.09 -0.72
N LEU A 71 1.88 14.79 -0.54
CA LEU A 71 2.20 13.88 -1.62
C LEU A 71 0.94 13.53 -2.44
N ASN A 72 0.88 14.01 -3.69
CA ASN A 72 -0.17 13.71 -4.66
C ASN A 72 -0.01 12.30 -5.28
N ILE A 73 0.31 11.28 -4.48
CA ILE A 73 0.59 9.92 -4.97
C ILE A 73 -0.67 9.19 -5.44
N TYR A 74 -1.85 9.76 -5.19
CA TYR A 74 -3.13 9.12 -5.39
C TYR A 74 -4.12 10.14 -5.96
N GLY A 75 -3.91 10.51 -7.21
CA GLY A 75 -4.95 11.18 -7.98
C GLY A 75 -6.26 10.39 -7.87
N PRO A 76 -7.42 11.07 -7.84
CA PRO A 76 -8.71 10.37 -7.91
C PRO A 76 -8.64 9.40 -9.08
N ARG A 77 -9.00 8.12 -8.89
CA ARG A 77 -9.40 7.32 -10.05
C ARG A 77 -10.49 8.16 -10.70
N HIS A 78 -10.29 8.63 -11.92
CA HIS A 78 -11.37 9.23 -12.71
C HIS A 78 -12.47 8.18 -12.76
N SER A 79 -13.41 8.30 -11.81
CA SER A 79 -14.50 7.37 -11.59
C SER A 79 -15.60 7.84 -12.53
N ASN A 80 -15.44 7.54 -13.82
CA ASN A 80 -16.53 7.71 -14.77
C ASN A 80 -17.42 6.46 -14.85
N TYR A 81 -17.50 5.70 -13.76
CA TYR A 81 -18.42 4.57 -13.63
C TYR A 81 -19.22 4.77 -12.34
N GLY A 82 -20.39 5.38 -12.51
CA GLY A 82 -21.46 5.21 -11.55
C GLY A 82 -21.75 3.72 -11.40
N ILE A 83 -21.74 3.27 -10.14
CA ILE A 83 -22.32 2.00 -9.70
C ILE A 83 -21.53 0.77 -10.19
N ILE A 84 -21.45 -0.28 -9.35
CA ILE A 84 -20.94 -1.62 -9.67
C ILE A 84 -19.39 -1.73 -9.69
N ASN A 85 -18.79 -2.16 -8.56
CA ASN A 85 -17.71 -3.17 -8.46
C ASN A 85 -16.64 -3.02 -7.34
N ASN A 86 -16.63 -1.98 -6.51
CA ASN A 86 -15.55 -1.83 -5.48
C ASN A 86 -15.80 -2.52 -4.12
N ILE A 87 -16.89 -3.27 -3.92
CA ILE A 87 -17.16 -3.93 -2.62
C ILE A 87 -16.17 -5.07 -2.32
N ARG A 88 -15.55 -5.66 -3.35
CA ARG A 88 -14.74 -6.88 -3.20
C ARG A 88 -13.33 -6.65 -2.62
N LEU A 89 -12.69 -5.53 -2.94
CA LEU A 89 -11.35 -5.19 -2.45
C LEU A 89 -11.37 -4.67 -1.00
N VAL A 90 -12.38 -3.88 -0.63
CA VAL A 90 -12.57 -3.41 0.76
C VAL A 90 -12.79 -4.60 1.71
N ARG A 91 -13.47 -5.65 1.23
CA ARG A 91 -13.73 -6.86 2.03
C ARG A 91 -12.47 -7.71 2.25
N PHE A 92 -11.43 -7.57 1.44
CA PHE A 92 -10.20 -8.35 1.55
C PHE A 92 -9.31 -7.90 2.72
N PHE A 93 -9.34 -6.61 3.08
CA PHE A 93 -8.56 -6.07 4.21
C PHE A 93 -9.31 -6.06 5.55
N ARG A 94 -10.62 -6.35 5.53
CA ARG A 94 -11.50 -6.32 6.71
C ARG A 94 -11.77 -7.71 7.33
N LYS A 95 -11.06 -8.74 6.89
CA LYS A 95 -11.07 -10.07 7.49
C LYS A 95 -9.75 -10.36 8.19
#